data_AF-A0A932MNU6-F1
#
_entry.id   AF-A0A932MNU6-F1
#
_cell.length_a   1.000
_cell.length_b   1.000
_cell.length_c   1.000
_cell.angle_alpha   90.00
_cell.angle_beta   90.00
_cell.angle_gamma   90.00
#
_symmetry.space_group_name_H-M   'P 1'
#
loop_
_entity.id
_entity.type
_entity.pdbx_description
1 polymer ?
#
loop_
_entity_poly.entity_id
_entity_poly.type
_entity_poly.pdbx_seq_one_letter_code
_entity_poly.pdbx_strand_id
1 'polypeptide(L)'
;MGWSRVNFSQYDDLEKLIGKVQGEYRHDASYDPRVVGRKKEEVKRFKSIKKGDKIVVPCPEYIAIATAGSAEIYDDKAGEQFDLANQRLVKYVRRKNGQIKEYPRSGLTENFLKRLNVRGSTCRDLNDFRDEILGLLSGKDAPPPSIEEELDALAREIPQEEWDKLPRDLSTNLDHYLYGTAKK
;
A
#
# COMPACT_ATOMS: atom_id res chain seq x y z
N MET A 1 -6.11 6.22 20.01
CA MET A 1 -5.69 7.57 19.56
C MET A 1 -6.88 8.51 19.35
N GLY A 2 -7.96 8.47 20.15
CA GLY A 2 -9.18 9.33 20.11
C GLY A 2 -9.96 9.42 18.79
N TRP A 3 -9.34 9.09 17.66
CA TRP A 3 -9.89 8.89 16.32
C TRP A 3 -11.07 7.92 16.37
N SER A 4 -10.93 6.84 17.13
CA SER A 4 -11.94 5.79 17.26
C SER A 4 -13.06 6.10 18.26
N ARG A 5 -13.01 7.22 18.99
CA ARG A 5 -14.05 7.62 19.96
C ARG A 5 -15.13 8.52 19.34
N VAL A 6 -14.92 9.00 18.13
CA VAL A 6 -15.83 9.92 17.43
C VAL A 6 -16.14 9.35 16.05
N ASN A 7 -17.42 9.17 15.76
CA ASN A 7 -17.89 8.71 14.46
C ASN A 7 -17.94 9.88 13.46
N PHE A 8 -16.99 9.91 12.51
CA PHE A 8 -16.86 11.00 11.54
C PHE A 8 -17.98 11.01 10.49
N SER A 9 -18.62 9.86 10.24
CA SER A 9 -19.70 9.74 9.26
C SER A 9 -20.98 10.48 9.70
N GLN A 10 -21.09 10.83 10.99
CA GLN A 10 -22.22 11.59 11.54
C GLN A 10 -22.05 13.11 11.41
N TYR A 11 -20.92 13.58 10.86
CA TYR A 11 -20.62 15.01 10.78
C TYR A 11 -20.35 15.43 9.33
N ASP A 12 -21.22 16.29 8.80
CA ASP A 12 -21.00 16.99 7.53
C ASP A 12 -20.18 18.27 7.71
N ASP A 13 -20.31 18.90 8.88
CA ASP A 13 -19.61 20.13 9.26
C ASP A 13 -18.26 19.81 9.91
N LEU A 14 -17.19 20.19 9.20
CA LEU A 14 -15.81 19.95 9.62
C LEU A 14 -15.44 20.70 10.90
N GLU A 15 -15.95 21.91 11.13
CA GLU A 15 -15.62 22.68 12.33
C GLU A 15 -16.22 22.04 13.57
N LYS A 16 -17.49 21.60 13.47
CA LYS A 16 -18.16 20.84 14.54
C LYS A 16 -17.43 19.54 14.86
N LEU A 17 -17.02 18.79 13.83
CA LEU A 17 -16.26 17.56 14.01
C LEU A 17 -14.93 17.83 14.73
N ILE A 18 -14.17 18.83 14.28
CA ILE A 18 -12.90 19.21 14.91
C ILE A 18 -13.12 19.60 16.37
N GLY A 19 -14.17 20.39 16.67
CA GLY A 19 -14.51 20.78 18.03
C GLY A 19 -14.83 19.58 18.93
N LYS A 20 -15.61 18.63 18.43
CA LYS A 20 -15.95 17.39 19.17
C LYS A 20 -14.72 16.54 19.41
N VAL A 21 -13.94 16.29 18.37
CA VAL A 21 -12.66 15.57 18.43
C VAL A 21 -11.76 16.22 19.48
N GLN A 22 -11.55 17.54 19.42
CA GLN A 22 -10.75 18.29 20.39
C GLN A 22 -11.28 18.18 21.83
N GLY A 23 -12.59 18.26 22.03
CA GLY A 23 -13.23 18.09 23.34
C GLY A 23 -12.91 16.73 23.96
N GLU A 24 -13.00 15.65 23.19
CA GLU A 24 -12.69 14.30 23.66
C GLU A 24 -11.21 14.13 24.09
N TYR A 25 -10.25 14.81 23.44
CA TYR A 25 -8.84 14.76 23.88
C TYR A 25 -8.51 15.70 25.03
N ARG A 26 -9.27 16.80 25.22
CA ARG A 26 -8.95 17.81 26.24
C ARG A 26 -9.06 17.25 27.67
N HIS A 27 -9.85 16.19 27.84
CA HIS A 27 -10.07 15.54 29.13
C HIS A 27 -9.19 14.30 29.34
N ASP A 28 -8.37 13.91 28.36
CA ASP A 28 -7.45 12.77 28.48
C ASP A 28 -6.15 13.21 29.17
N ALA A 29 -5.67 12.44 30.15
CA ALA A 29 -4.53 12.80 31.01
C ALA A 29 -3.19 12.93 30.23
N SER A 30 -3.16 12.53 28.96
CA SER A 30 -2.03 12.63 28.03
C SER A 30 -2.08 13.90 27.15
N TYR A 31 -2.43 15.05 27.72
CA TYR A 31 -2.62 16.32 27.00
C TYR A 31 -1.29 16.89 26.46
N ASP A 32 -0.93 16.54 25.22
CA ASP A 32 0.13 17.21 24.45
C ASP A 32 -0.50 18.06 23.33
N PRO A 33 -0.40 19.41 23.38
CA PRO A 33 -0.90 20.31 22.35
C PRO A 33 -0.42 19.96 20.92
N ARG A 34 0.78 19.39 20.78
CA ARG A 34 1.35 18.97 19.48
C ARG A 34 0.62 17.76 18.90
N VAL A 35 0.08 16.89 19.75
CA VAL A 35 -0.74 15.73 19.32
C VAL A 35 -2.10 16.21 18.84
N VAL A 36 -2.72 17.16 19.55
CA VAL A 36 -4.02 17.74 19.16
C VAL A 36 -3.93 18.45 17.82
N GLY A 37 -2.89 19.27 17.60
CA GLY A 37 -2.66 19.96 16.33
C GLY A 37 -2.50 18.98 15.16
N ARG A 38 -1.70 17.92 15.33
CA ARG A 38 -1.55 16.86 14.32
C ARG A 38 -2.87 16.15 14.03
N LYS A 39 -3.62 15.79 15.07
CA LYS A 39 -4.91 15.09 14.91
C LYS A 39 -5.95 15.95 14.18
N LYS A 40 -6.00 17.25 14.45
CA LYS A 40 -6.83 18.20 13.70
C LYS A 40 -6.52 18.15 12.20
N GLU A 41 -5.25 18.18 11.83
CA GLU A 41 -4.85 18.10 10.43
C GLU A 41 -5.18 16.73 9.80
N GLU A 42 -5.11 15.64 10.54
CA GLU A 42 -5.51 14.32 10.04
C GLU A 42 -7.01 14.22 9.77
N VAL A 43 -7.85 14.76 10.66
CA VAL A 43 -9.30 14.79 10.47
C VAL A 43 -9.66 15.63 9.24
N LYS A 44 -9.05 16.81 9.09
CA LYS A 44 -9.23 17.66 7.91
C LYS A 44 -8.87 16.90 6.63
N ARG A 45 -7.71 16.24 6.61
CA ARG A 45 -7.26 15.47 5.44
C ARG A 45 -8.22 14.35 5.12
N PHE A 46 -8.63 13.56 6.11
CA PHE A 46 -9.57 12.46 5.91
C PHE A 46 -10.91 12.93 5.33
N LYS A 47 -11.52 13.98 5.89
CA LYS A 47 -12.77 14.53 5.35
C LYS A 47 -12.60 15.20 3.99
N SER A 48 -11.39 15.68 3.67
CA SER A 48 -11.09 16.25 2.35
C SER A 48 -10.93 15.21 1.23
N ILE A 49 -10.86 13.90 1.56
CA ILE A 49 -10.77 12.83 0.56
C ILE A 49 -12.02 12.83 -0.32
N LYS A 50 -11.83 12.95 -1.63
CA LYS A 50 -12.89 12.95 -2.64
C LYS A 50 -12.89 11.63 -3.41
N LYS A 51 -14.04 11.32 -4.00
CA LYS A 51 -14.18 10.19 -4.91
C LYS A 51 -13.19 10.36 -6.07
N GLY A 52 -12.37 9.33 -6.33
CA GLY A 52 -11.36 9.34 -7.39
C GLY A 52 -9.92 9.55 -6.90
N ASP A 53 -9.74 10.08 -5.69
CA ASP A 53 -8.42 10.28 -5.08
C ASP A 53 -7.66 8.95 -4.95
N LYS A 54 -6.34 9.02 -5.04
CA LYS A 54 -5.48 7.85 -4.88
C LYS A 54 -5.05 7.74 -3.42
N ILE A 55 -5.34 6.59 -2.83
CA ILE A 55 -4.96 6.28 -1.45
C ILE A 55 -3.83 5.25 -1.51
N VAL A 56 -2.72 5.57 -0.84
CA VAL A 56 -1.61 4.65 -0.63
C VAL A 56 -1.76 4.05 0.75
N VAL A 57 -1.85 2.72 0.80
CA VAL A 57 -1.94 1.95 2.05
C VAL A 57 -0.58 1.29 2.29
N PRO A 58 0.18 1.73 3.30
CA PRO A 58 1.45 1.11 3.63
C PRO A 58 1.25 -0.21 4.35
N CYS A 59 1.81 -1.29 3.81
CA CYS A 59 1.95 -2.59 4.46
C CYS A 59 3.43 -2.85 4.78
N PRO A 60 3.79 -3.75 5.71
CA PRO A 60 5.20 -3.96 6.09
C PRO A 60 6.14 -4.16 4.89
N GLU A 61 5.80 -5.06 3.97
CA GLU A 61 6.66 -5.45 2.83
C GLU A 61 6.37 -4.70 1.51
N TYR A 62 5.16 -4.16 1.36
CA TYR A 62 4.69 -3.54 0.12
C TYR A 62 3.78 -2.34 0.39
N ILE A 63 3.43 -1.59 -0.64
CA ILE A 63 2.31 -0.66 -0.60
C ILE A 63 1.19 -1.17 -1.51
N ALA A 64 -0.05 -0.95 -1.09
CA ALA A 64 -1.22 -1.13 -1.94
C ALA A 64 -1.75 0.25 -2.36
N ILE A 65 -2.22 0.35 -3.59
CA ILE A 65 -2.84 1.58 -4.09
C ILE A 65 -4.33 1.31 -4.32
N ALA A 66 -5.16 2.24 -3.87
CA ALA A 66 -6.60 2.19 -4.04
C ALA A 66 -7.15 3.52 -4.56
N THR A 67 -8.34 3.47 -5.14
CA THR A 67 -9.11 4.67 -5.51
C THR A 67 -10.22 4.88 -4.49
N ALA A 68 -10.31 6.11 -3.96
CA ALA A 68 -11.30 6.51 -2.99
C ALA A 68 -12.72 6.46 -3.57
N GLY A 69 -13.63 5.85 -2.82
CA GLY A 69 -15.07 5.95 -3.02
C GLY A 69 -15.66 7.19 -2.32
N SER A 70 -16.98 7.30 -2.39
CA SER A 70 -17.74 8.38 -1.74
C SER A 70 -18.23 8.04 -0.34
N ALA A 71 -18.26 6.76 0.04
CA ALA A 71 -18.84 6.31 1.31
C ALA A 71 -17.81 6.31 2.45
N GLU A 72 -18.18 6.89 3.58
CA GLU A 72 -17.48 6.76 4.87
C GLU A 72 -18.15 5.66 5.69
N ILE A 73 -17.34 4.87 6.40
CA ILE A 73 -17.80 3.79 7.26
C ILE A 73 -17.23 4.04 8.65
N TYR A 74 -18.03 3.74 9.66
CA TYR A 74 -17.60 3.72 11.03
C TYR A 74 -17.84 2.33 11.62
N ASP A 75 -16.78 1.74 12.18
CA ASP A 75 -16.80 0.41 12.78
C ASP A 75 -16.19 0.44 14.18
N ASP A 76 -17.04 0.36 15.20
CA ASP A 76 -16.61 0.36 16.60
C ASP A 76 -15.66 -0.80 16.93
N LYS A 77 -15.88 -1.99 16.36
CA LYS A 77 -15.04 -3.16 16.64
C LYS A 77 -13.62 -2.95 16.10
N ALA A 78 -13.52 -2.42 14.88
CA ALA A 78 -12.24 -2.04 14.30
C ALA A 78 -11.55 -0.92 15.11
N GLY A 79 -12.34 -0.04 15.72
CA GLY A 79 -11.88 0.98 16.66
C GLY A 79 -11.25 0.41 17.92
N GLU A 80 -11.94 -0.52 18.59
CA GLU A 80 -11.46 -1.14 19.83
C GLU A 80 -10.22 -2.00 19.60
N GLN A 81 -10.20 -2.78 18.51
CA GLN A 81 -9.14 -3.75 18.26
C GLN A 81 -7.90 -3.13 17.60
N PHE A 82 -8.09 -2.17 16.69
CA PHE A 82 -7.01 -1.67 15.82
C PHE A 82 -6.88 -0.14 15.80
N ASP A 83 -7.75 0.58 16.51
CA ASP A 83 -7.84 2.05 16.44
C ASP A 83 -8.13 2.58 15.02
N LEU A 84 -8.93 1.82 14.26
CA LEU A 84 -9.30 2.08 12.86
C LEU A 84 -10.81 2.22 12.66
N ALA A 85 -11.52 2.88 13.60
CA ALA A 85 -12.98 2.96 13.53
C ALA A 85 -13.48 3.72 12.30
N ASN A 86 -12.91 4.90 12.02
CA ASN A 86 -13.28 5.71 10.86
C ASN A 86 -12.53 5.23 9.61
N GLN A 87 -13.30 4.86 8.60
CA GLN A 87 -12.81 4.25 7.37
C GLN A 87 -13.41 4.93 6.14
N ARG A 88 -12.67 4.89 5.04
CA ARG A 88 -13.15 5.31 3.72
C ARG A 88 -13.27 4.07 2.85
N LEU A 89 -14.43 3.91 2.20
CA LEU A 89 -14.59 2.82 1.22
C LEU A 89 -13.69 3.09 0.01
N VAL A 90 -12.90 2.10 -0.38
CA VAL A 90 -11.95 2.21 -1.49
C VAL A 90 -12.03 1.03 -2.43
N LYS A 91 -11.60 1.23 -3.67
CA LYS A 91 -11.42 0.17 -4.66
C LYS A 91 -9.93 -0.03 -4.93
N TYR A 92 -9.38 -1.14 -4.47
CA TYR A 92 -7.97 -1.49 -4.67
C TYR A 92 -7.65 -1.75 -6.15
N VAL A 93 -6.45 -1.36 -6.56
CA VAL A 93 -5.85 -1.81 -7.82
C VAL A 93 -5.59 -3.29 -7.70
N ARG A 94 -5.97 -4.05 -8.74
CA ARG A 94 -5.86 -5.52 -8.76
C ARG A 94 -5.00 -5.99 -9.92
N ARG A 95 -4.33 -7.12 -9.74
CA ARG A 95 -3.65 -7.89 -10.79
C ARG A 95 -4.70 -8.58 -11.67
N LYS A 96 -4.28 -9.12 -12.82
CA LYS A 96 -5.15 -9.87 -13.74
C LYS A 96 -5.83 -11.08 -13.06
N ASN A 97 -5.17 -11.69 -12.09
CA ASN A 97 -5.69 -12.81 -11.29
C ASN A 97 -6.69 -12.39 -10.21
N GLY A 98 -7.05 -11.11 -10.11
CA GLY A 98 -7.97 -10.58 -9.12
C GLY A 98 -7.37 -10.29 -7.75
N GLN A 99 -6.12 -10.66 -7.47
CA GLN A 99 -5.44 -10.28 -6.21
C GLN A 99 -5.13 -8.78 -6.16
N ILE A 100 -4.97 -8.23 -4.97
CA ILE A 100 -4.55 -6.83 -4.81
C ILE A 100 -3.16 -6.68 -5.44
N LYS A 101 -2.95 -5.60 -6.20
CA LYS A 101 -1.64 -5.30 -6.77
C LYS A 101 -0.74 -4.74 -5.68
N GLU A 102 0.22 -5.54 -5.28
CA GLU A 102 1.28 -5.19 -4.34
C GLU A 102 2.43 -4.52 -5.09
N TYR A 103 2.91 -3.40 -4.51
CA TYR A 103 4.07 -2.66 -4.99
C TYR A 103 5.19 -2.79 -3.96
N PRO A 104 6.27 -3.54 -4.25
CA PRO A 104 7.35 -3.77 -3.30
C PRO A 104 7.98 -2.46 -2.83
N ARG A 105 8.32 -2.38 -1.54
CA ARG A 105 8.95 -1.19 -0.96
C ARG A 105 10.35 -0.94 -1.49
N SER A 106 11.04 -1.98 -1.95
CA SER A 106 12.34 -1.89 -2.62
C SER A 106 12.30 -1.06 -3.91
N GLY A 107 11.12 -0.95 -4.56
CA GLY A 107 10.92 -0.15 -5.76
C GLY A 107 10.55 1.31 -5.50
N LEU A 108 10.56 1.78 -4.24
CA LEU A 108 10.19 3.14 -3.87
C LEU A 108 11.42 4.00 -3.55
N THR A 109 11.32 5.30 -3.77
CA THR A 109 12.39 6.23 -3.41
C THR A 109 12.58 6.29 -1.90
N GLU A 110 13.82 6.55 -1.45
CA GLU A 110 14.14 6.66 -0.03
C GLU A 110 13.30 7.75 0.67
N ASN A 111 13.05 8.86 -0.02
CA ASN A 111 12.22 9.95 0.48
C ASN A 111 10.76 9.50 0.66
N PHE A 112 10.23 8.71 -0.28
CA PHE A 112 8.86 8.20 -0.16
C PHE A 112 8.75 7.19 0.99
N LEU A 113 9.73 6.28 1.12
CA LEU A 113 9.81 5.36 2.25
C LEU A 113 9.88 6.08 3.60
N LYS A 114 10.74 7.10 3.71
CA LYS A 114 10.81 7.96 4.91
C LYS A 114 9.45 8.58 5.21
N ARG A 115 8.75 9.09 4.19
CA ARG A 115 7.41 9.69 4.34
C ARG A 115 6.36 8.71 4.85
N LEU A 116 6.38 7.47 4.34
CA LEU A 116 5.45 6.40 4.74
C LEU A 116 5.72 5.89 6.16
N ASN A 117 6.98 5.88 6.61
CA ASN A 117 7.39 5.33 7.90
C ASN A 117 7.30 6.32 9.08
N VAL A 118 6.87 7.57 8.85
CA VAL A 118 6.83 8.56 9.92
C VAL A 118 5.74 8.19 10.94
N ARG A 119 6.20 7.77 12.12
CA ARG A 119 5.37 7.32 13.23
C ARG A 119 4.37 8.37 13.71
N GLY A 120 3.26 7.89 14.27
CA GLY A 120 2.27 8.70 14.96
C GLY A 120 1.36 9.52 14.04
N SER A 121 1.24 9.13 12.77
CA SER A 121 0.25 9.72 11.89
C SER A 121 -0.53 8.70 11.07
N THR A 122 -1.85 8.87 11.05
CA THR A 122 -2.82 7.95 10.43
C THR A 122 -3.18 8.38 9.01
N CYS A 123 -3.21 9.70 8.72
CA CYS A 123 -3.60 10.23 7.41
C CYS A 123 -2.65 11.35 6.97
N ARG A 124 -2.00 11.18 5.81
CA ARG A 124 -0.99 12.11 5.29
C ARG A 124 -1.27 12.52 3.86
N ASP A 125 -0.84 13.74 3.56
CA ASP A 125 -0.72 14.20 2.18
C ASP A 125 0.57 13.63 1.56
N LEU A 126 0.41 13.07 0.36
CA LEU A 126 1.45 12.46 -0.46
C LEU A 126 1.52 13.09 -1.87
N ASN A 127 0.92 14.28 -2.07
CA ASN A 127 0.94 14.97 -3.36
C ASN A 127 2.36 15.22 -3.90
N ASP A 128 3.36 15.41 -3.04
CA ASP A 128 4.77 15.54 -3.42
C ASP A 128 5.33 14.29 -4.13
N PHE A 129 4.67 13.14 -3.96
CA PHE A 129 5.04 11.85 -4.56
C PHE A 129 4.08 11.44 -5.69
N ARG A 130 3.29 12.39 -6.22
CA ARG A 130 2.30 12.12 -7.26
C ARG A 130 2.90 11.41 -8.47
N ASP A 131 4.03 11.90 -8.97
CA ASP A 131 4.64 11.37 -10.18
C ASP A 131 5.15 9.93 -9.97
N GLU A 132 5.78 9.66 -8.83
CA GLU A 132 6.19 8.31 -8.44
C GLU A 132 4.99 7.35 -8.34
N ILE A 133 3.89 7.79 -7.71
CA ILE A 133 2.65 7.00 -7.61
C ILE A 133 2.05 6.72 -8.99
N LEU A 134 2.04 7.70 -9.89
CA LEU A 134 1.56 7.53 -11.26
C LEU A 134 2.50 6.63 -12.09
N GLY A 135 3.80 6.71 -11.85
CA GLY A 135 4.82 5.81 -12.40
C GLY A 135 4.54 4.35 -12.07
N LEU A 136 4.29 4.05 -10.79
CA LEU A 136 3.91 2.71 -10.32
C LEU A 136 2.60 2.22 -10.96
N LEU A 137 1.60 3.10 -11.11
CA LEU A 137 0.32 2.74 -11.72
C LEU A 137 0.47 2.47 -13.22
N SER A 138 1.29 3.25 -13.92
CA SER A 138 1.54 3.10 -15.36
C SER A 138 2.50 1.96 -15.70
N GLY A 139 3.25 1.45 -14.71
CA GLY A 139 4.26 0.40 -14.90
C GLY A 139 5.56 0.91 -15.53
N LYS A 140 5.76 2.23 -15.63
CA LYS A 140 6.98 2.82 -16.19
C LYS A 140 8.16 2.80 -15.23
N ASP A 141 7.90 2.77 -13.93
CA ASP A 141 8.91 2.78 -12.86
C ASP A 141 8.79 1.54 -11.96
N ALA A 142 8.27 0.43 -12.48
CA ALA A 142 8.35 -0.83 -11.75
C ALA A 142 9.84 -1.18 -11.56
N PRO A 143 10.27 -1.60 -10.36
CA PRO A 143 11.59 -2.18 -10.21
C PRO A 143 11.71 -3.30 -11.26
N PRO A 144 12.90 -3.50 -11.85
CA PRO A 144 13.10 -4.60 -12.77
C PRO A 144 12.63 -5.89 -12.08
N PRO A 145 11.92 -6.78 -12.81
CA PRO A 145 11.48 -8.05 -12.26
C PRO A 145 12.65 -8.76 -11.58
N SER A 146 12.36 -9.50 -10.51
CA SER A 146 13.42 -10.27 -9.89
C SER A 146 13.98 -11.30 -10.88
N ILE A 147 15.19 -11.79 -10.63
CA ILE A 147 15.80 -12.84 -11.49
C ILE A 147 14.84 -14.03 -11.58
N GLU A 148 14.16 -14.39 -10.49
CA GLU A 148 13.16 -15.45 -10.47
C GLU A 148 11.96 -15.13 -11.37
N GLU A 149 11.43 -13.91 -11.35
CA GLU A 149 10.32 -13.49 -12.21
C GLU A 149 10.69 -13.47 -13.69
N GLU A 150 11.92 -13.05 -14.02
CA GLU A 150 12.46 -13.09 -15.39
C GLU A 150 12.65 -14.53 -15.87
N LEU A 151 13.24 -15.40 -15.03
CA LEU A 151 13.42 -16.81 -15.34
C LEU A 151 12.08 -17.51 -15.52
N ASP A 152 11.07 -17.21 -14.70
CA ASP A 152 9.71 -17.75 -14.81
C ASP A 152 9.01 -17.30 -16.09
N ALA A 153 9.25 -16.05 -16.53
CA ALA A 153 8.71 -15.53 -17.78
C ALA A 153 9.34 -16.25 -18.98
N LEU A 154 10.68 -16.34 -19.01
CA LEU A 154 11.43 -17.07 -20.04
C LEU A 154 11.06 -18.56 -20.06
N ALA A 155 10.92 -19.19 -18.90
CA ALA A 155 10.57 -20.60 -18.80
C ALA A 155 9.20 -20.92 -19.42
N ARG A 156 8.24 -19.98 -19.35
CA ARG A 156 6.91 -20.12 -19.97
C ARG A 156 6.92 -19.98 -21.49
N GLU A 157 7.93 -19.32 -22.06
CA GLU A 157 8.09 -19.22 -23.52
C GLU A 157 8.64 -20.51 -24.12
N ILE A 158 9.30 -21.34 -23.32
CA ILE A 158 9.89 -22.61 -23.74
C ILE A 158 8.80 -23.70 -23.75
N PRO A 159 8.52 -24.36 -24.90
CA PRO A 159 7.56 -25.45 -24.99
C PRO A 159 7.94 -26.64 -24.08
N GLN A 160 6.93 -27.36 -23.57
CA GLN A 160 7.14 -28.54 -22.72
C GLN A 160 8.03 -29.61 -23.39
N GLU A 161 7.96 -29.73 -24.71
CA GLU A 161 8.78 -30.66 -25.49
C GLU A 161 10.29 -30.42 -25.34
N GLU A 162 10.72 -29.17 -25.10
CA GLU A 162 12.13 -28.85 -24.84
C GLU A 162 12.51 -29.15 -23.38
N TRP A 163 11.60 -28.92 -22.44
CA TRP A 163 11.78 -29.31 -21.05
C TRP A 163 11.94 -30.82 -20.90
N ASP A 164 11.22 -31.61 -21.70
CA ASP A 164 11.28 -33.07 -21.67
C ASP A 164 12.63 -33.64 -22.19
N LYS A 165 13.43 -32.85 -22.91
CA LYS A 165 14.79 -33.23 -23.35
C LYS A 165 15.84 -33.08 -22.25
N LEU A 166 15.51 -32.40 -21.15
CA LEU A 166 16.45 -32.22 -20.05
C LEU A 166 16.67 -33.52 -19.29
N PRO A 167 17.90 -33.80 -18.85
CA PRO A 167 18.17 -34.97 -18.02
C PRO A 167 17.48 -34.81 -16.67
N ARG A 168 16.87 -35.91 -16.18
CA ARG A 168 16.11 -35.93 -14.92
C ARG A 168 16.94 -35.58 -13.68
N ASP A 169 18.25 -35.79 -13.75
CA ASP A 169 19.21 -35.51 -12.68
C ASP A 169 19.87 -34.13 -12.79
N LEU A 170 19.52 -33.36 -13.82
CA LEU A 170 20.05 -32.03 -14.16
C LEU A 170 21.58 -31.91 -14.19
N SER A 171 22.29 -33.05 -14.24
CA SER A 171 23.76 -33.12 -14.12
C SER A 171 24.39 -33.93 -15.23
N THR A 172 23.64 -34.87 -15.84
CA THR A 172 24.08 -35.55 -17.05
C THR A 172 24.24 -34.55 -18.19
N ASN A 173 25.42 -34.54 -18.82
CA ASN A 173 25.74 -33.64 -19.94
C ASN A 173 25.71 -32.14 -19.61
N LEU A 174 25.93 -31.76 -18.34
CA LEU A 174 26.00 -30.36 -17.92
C LEU A 174 26.97 -29.52 -18.79
N ASP A 175 28.15 -30.06 -19.09
CA ASP A 175 29.15 -29.40 -19.93
C ASP A 175 28.64 -29.11 -21.35
N HIS A 176 27.78 -30.00 -21.89
CA HIS A 176 27.16 -29.77 -23.20
C HIS A 176 26.21 -28.58 -23.14
N TYR A 177 25.41 -28.46 -22.09
CA TYR A 177 24.42 -27.39 -21.96
C TYR A 177 25.05 -26.05 -21.56
N LEU A 178 26.15 -26.05 -20.80
CA LEU A 178 26.86 -24.84 -20.39
C LEU A 178 27.89 -24.35 -21.43
N TYR A 179 28.59 -25.28 -22.09
CA TYR A 179 29.76 -24.98 -22.91
C TYR A 179 29.67 -25.53 -24.34
N GLY A 180 28.61 -26.25 -24.71
CA GLY A 180 28.42 -26.78 -26.06
C GLY A 180 29.27 -28.01 -26.41
N THR A 181 29.89 -28.66 -25.42
CA THR A 181 30.70 -29.88 -25.64
C THR A 181 29.86 -31.05 -26.15
N ALA A 182 30.43 -32.05 -26.81
CA ALA A 182 29.66 -33.22 -27.25
C ALA A 182 28.95 -33.93 -26.06
N LYS A 183 27.72 -34.41 -26.28
CA LYS A 183 27.00 -35.24 -25.28
C LYS A 183 27.77 -36.55 -25.07
N LYS A 184 27.97 -36.91 -23.80
CA LYS A 184 28.42 -38.23 -23.37
C LYS A 184 27.28 -39.24 -23.39
#